data_AF-A0AAD7S5R3-F1
#
_entry.id   AF-A0AAD7S5R3-F1
#
_cell.length_a   1.000
_cell.length_b   1.000
_cell.length_c   1.000
_cell.angle_alpha   90.00
_cell.angle_beta   90.00
_cell.angle_gamma   90.00
#
_symmetry.space_group_name_H-M   'P 1'
#
loop_
_entity.id
_entity.type
_entity.pdbx_description
1 polymer ?
#
loop_
_entity_poly.entity_id
_entity_poly.type
_entity_poly.pdbx_seq_one_letter_code
_entity_poly.pdbx_strand_id
1 'polypeptide(L)'
;MCRFVRSLREGHFPLYVQACDELCGWFHVLDHTNYARWLPVHVRDMVEIADKHPQVHAEFMKDNFVVQKSARKFSLMAKDQAHEQSNKSLQAHGGAVGLYENPEALTLFMLTGPDCMWIVEEFEAINDSPTSSTTHHEEGHSLQVKFRKDVLSFIKVVEQLGNPFLATNQELVVLDIQNVME
;
A
#
# COMPACT_ATOMS: atom_id res chain seq x y z
N MET A 1 13.38 2.57 0.08
CA MET A 1 11.91 2.58 0.26
C MET A 1 11.34 3.57 -0.75
N CYS A 2 10.43 3.14 -1.64
CA CYS A 2 9.81 4.01 -2.64
C CYS A 2 9.17 5.23 -1.96
N ARG A 3 9.38 6.44 -2.50
CA ARG A 3 8.90 7.70 -1.91
C ARG A 3 7.39 7.69 -1.63
N PHE A 4 6.63 7.05 -2.51
CA PHE A 4 5.19 6.83 -2.35
C PHE A 4 4.82 6.02 -1.10
N VAL A 5 5.53 4.91 -0.85
CA VAL A 5 5.28 4.08 0.34
C VAL A 5 5.66 4.87 1.60
N ARG A 6 6.79 5.59 1.55
CA ARG A 6 7.22 6.44 2.65
C ARG A 6 6.17 7.50 3.00
N SER A 7 5.63 8.21 2.01
CA SER A 7 4.63 9.25 2.26
C SER A 7 3.37 8.72 2.94
N LEU A 8 2.94 7.50 2.63
CA LEU A 8 1.79 6.88 3.30
C LEU A 8 2.13 6.45 4.72
N ARG A 9 3.28 5.80 4.91
CA ARG A 9 3.74 5.25 6.19
C ARG A 9 4.09 6.33 7.21
N GLU A 10 4.50 7.50 6.73
CA GLU A 10 4.80 8.69 7.54
C GLU A 10 3.62 9.68 7.60
N GLY A 11 2.55 9.48 6.84
CA GLY A 11 1.46 10.46 6.75
C GLY A 11 1.86 11.78 6.07
N HIS A 12 2.95 11.82 5.31
CA HIS A 12 3.44 13.07 4.75
C HIS A 12 2.69 13.47 3.47
N PHE A 13 1.62 14.25 3.59
CA PHE A 13 0.74 14.61 2.46
C PHE A 13 1.44 15.29 1.26
N PRO A 14 2.29 16.32 1.41
CA PRO A 14 2.97 16.92 0.26
C PRO A 14 3.86 15.94 -0.52
N LEU A 15 4.55 15.03 0.19
CA LEU A 15 5.38 14.00 -0.41
C LEU A 15 4.53 12.97 -1.16
N TYR A 16 3.32 12.68 -0.66
CA TYR A 16 2.37 11.80 -1.33
C TYR A 16 1.95 12.38 -2.68
N VAL A 17 1.54 13.65 -2.73
CA VAL A 17 1.15 14.32 -3.99
C VAL A 17 2.31 14.34 -4.97
N GLN A 18 3.51 14.69 -4.52
CA GLN A 18 4.70 14.69 -5.36
C GLN A 18 5.04 13.29 -5.90
N ALA A 19 4.97 12.26 -5.05
CA ALA A 19 5.25 10.90 -5.47
C ALA A 19 4.20 10.39 -6.48
N CYS A 20 2.94 10.75 -6.33
CA CYS A 20 1.89 10.46 -7.31
C CYS A 20 2.17 11.14 -8.66
N ASP A 21 2.59 12.40 -8.66
CA ASP A 21 2.94 13.13 -9.88
C ASP A 21 4.12 12.48 -10.62
N GLU A 22 5.18 12.13 -9.89
CA GLU A 22 6.34 11.40 -10.44
C GLU A 22 5.94 10.03 -11.02
N LEU A 23 4.93 9.36 -10.45
CA LEU A 23 4.43 8.06 -10.91
C LEU A 23 3.58 8.14 -12.18
N CYS A 24 2.97 9.29 -12.50
CA CYS A 24 2.14 9.45 -13.70
C CYS A 24 2.88 9.02 -14.98
N GLY A 25 4.15 9.42 -15.12
CA GLY A 25 4.96 9.04 -16.28
C GLY A 25 5.24 7.55 -16.35
N TRP A 26 5.49 6.90 -15.20
CA TRP A 26 5.76 5.47 -15.14
C TRP A 26 4.56 4.62 -15.53
N PHE A 27 3.34 4.99 -15.10
CA PHE A 27 2.14 4.26 -15.49
C PHE A 27 1.87 4.31 -16.99
N HIS A 28 2.26 5.40 -17.66
CA HIS A 28 2.18 5.50 -19.11
C HIS A 28 3.19 4.57 -19.80
N VAL A 29 4.45 4.56 -19.31
CA VAL A 29 5.53 3.72 -19.88
C VAL A 29 5.27 2.22 -19.67
N LEU A 30 4.62 1.84 -18.56
CA LEU A 30 4.36 0.45 -18.18
C LEU A 30 2.99 -0.07 -18.67
N ASP A 31 2.33 0.63 -19.59
CA ASP A 31 1.02 0.27 -20.16
C ASP A 31 -0.09 0.06 -19.11
N HIS A 32 0.00 0.76 -17.98
CA HIS A 32 -1.01 0.76 -16.94
C HIS A 32 -2.08 1.82 -17.24
N THR A 33 -2.81 1.63 -18.34
CA THR A 33 -3.74 2.61 -18.94
C THR A 33 -4.77 3.19 -17.96
N ASN A 34 -5.34 2.36 -17.09
CA ASN A 34 -6.29 2.82 -16.07
C ASN A 34 -5.64 3.82 -15.10
N TYR A 35 -4.45 3.49 -14.59
CA TYR A 35 -3.72 4.37 -13.67
C TYR A 35 -3.20 5.61 -14.38
N ALA A 36 -2.67 5.47 -15.60
CA ALA A 36 -2.19 6.59 -16.40
C ALA A 36 -3.30 7.62 -16.70
N ARG A 37 -4.56 7.17 -16.83
CA ARG A 37 -5.71 8.05 -17.06
C ARG A 37 -6.21 8.74 -15.79
N TRP A 38 -6.28 8.02 -14.67
CA TRP A 38 -6.93 8.53 -13.45
C TRP A 38 -5.98 9.19 -12.47
N LEU A 39 -4.69 8.80 -12.45
CA LEU A 39 -3.74 9.38 -11.51
C LEU A 39 -3.49 10.89 -11.74
N PRO A 40 -3.37 11.40 -12.97
CA PRO A 40 -3.24 12.85 -13.19
C PRO A 40 -4.46 13.64 -12.71
N VAL A 41 -5.65 13.08 -12.85
CA VAL A 41 -6.91 13.66 -12.35
C VAL A 41 -6.88 13.72 -10.82
N HIS A 42 -6.47 12.63 -10.18
CA HIS A 42 -6.29 12.57 -8.73
C HIS A 42 -5.25 13.58 -8.23
N VAL A 43 -4.08 13.67 -8.87
CA VAL A 43 -3.03 14.63 -8.52
C VAL A 43 -3.56 16.06 -8.61
N ARG A 44 -4.24 16.43 -9.70
CA ARG A 44 -4.90 17.74 -9.83
C ARG A 44 -5.84 18.01 -8.65
N ASP A 45 -6.72 17.05 -8.35
CA ASP A 45 -7.70 17.21 -7.27
C ASP A 45 -7.02 17.36 -5.89
N MET A 46 -5.91 16.67 -5.66
CA MET A 46 -5.11 16.79 -4.43
C MET A 46 -4.38 18.15 -4.33
N VAL A 47 -3.98 18.76 -5.45
CA VAL A 47 -3.36 20.09 -5.47
C VAL A 47 -4.40 21.18 -5.25
N GLU A 48 -5.55 21.08 -5.90
CA GLU A 48 -6.64 22.07 -5.84
C GLU A 48 -7.41 22.03 -4.50
N ILE A 49 -7.18 21.02 -3.65
CA ILE A 49 -7.90 20.86 -2.39
C ILE A 49 -7.66 22.02 -1.42
N ALA A 50 -6.48 22.66 -1.47
CA ALA A 50 -6.15 23.83 -0.66
C ALA A 50 -7.10 25.00 -0.96
N ASP A 51 -7.46 25.20 -2.23
CA ASP A 51 -8.31 26.29 -2.68
C ASP A 51 -9.80 25.93 -2.61
N LYS A 52 -10.17 24.72 -3.05
CA LYS A 52 -11.57 24.27 -3.13
C LYS A 52 -12.14 23.82 -1.78
N HIS A 53 -11.33 23.17 -0.96
CA HIS A 53 -11.76 22.55 0.30
C HIS A 53 -10.70 22.74 1.41
N PRO A 54 -10.46 24.00 1.85
CA PRO A 54 -9.37 24.32 2.79
C PRO A 54 -9.47 23.56 4.12
N GLN A 55 -10.69 23.24 4.57
CA GLN A 55 -10.91 22.43 5.78
C GLN A 55 -10.38 21.00 5.60
N VAL A 56 -10.61 20.38 4.45
CA VAL A 56 -10.11 19.03 4.15
C VAL A 56 -8.59 19.05 3.98
N HIS A 57 -8.05 20.07 3.30
CA HIS A 57 -6.62 20.27 3.21
C HIS A 57 -5.95 20.38 4.58
N ALA A 58 -6.54 21.15 5.51
CA ALA A 58 -6.04 21.28 6.87
C ALA A 58 -6.00 19.94 7.62
N GLU A 59 -6.98 19.06 7.40
CA GLU A 59 -6.98 17.71 7.97
C GLU A 59 -5.94 16.80 7.31
N PHE A 60 -5.75 16.90 5.99
CA PHE A 60 -4.73 16.12 5.28
C PHE A 60 -3.32 16.50 5.72
N MET A 61 -3.08 17.78 6.03
CA MET A 61 -1.82 18.26 6.60
C MET A 61 -1.57 17.81 8.04
N LYS A 62 -2.59 17.26 8.72
CA LYS A 62 -2.48 16.60 10.04
C LYS A 62 -2.45 15.07 9.90
N ASP A 63 -2.07 14.58 8.72
CA ASP A 63 -1.97 13.15 8.38
C ASP A 63 -3.31 12.40 8.31
N ASN A 64 -4.47 13.08 8.43
CA ASN A 64 -5.81 12.46 8.45
C ASN A 64 -6.31 11.96 7.07
N PHE A 65 -5.42 11.87 6.08
CA PHE A 65 -5.67 11.17 4.82
C PHE A 65 -5.26 9.69 4.86
N VAL A 66 -4.45 9.29 5.85
CA VAL A 66 -4.07 7.90 6.14
C VAL A 66 -4.70 7.42 7.44
N VAL A 67 -4.66 6.11 7.69
CA VAL A 67 -5.23 5.45 8.88
C VAL A 67 -4.13 4.71 9.62
N GLN A 68 -4.20 4.73 10.95
CA GLN A 68 -3.30 3.98 11.83
C GLN A 68 -4.10 2.97 12.66
N LYS A 69 -3.92 1.67 12.39
CA LYS A 69 -4.53 0.60 13.20
C LYS A 69 -3.71 0.22 14.44
N SER A 70 -2.42 0.51 14.46
CA SER A 70 -1.52 0.10 15.55
C SER A 70 -0.66 1.27 16.03
N ALA A 71 -0.29 1.31 17.31
CA ALA A 71 0.62 2.34 17.83
C ALA A 71 2.09 2.21 17.35
N ARG A 72 2.38 1.29 16.41
CA ARG A 72 3.73 1.08 15.89
C ARG A 72 4.16 2.23 14.98
N LYS A 73 5.47 2.53 14.99
CA LYS A 73 6.05 3.50 14.06
C LYS A 73 5.90 3.04 12.62
N PHE A 74 5.77 4.00 11.70
CA PHE A 74 5.62 3.76 10.26
C PHE A 74 4.48 2.79 9.91
N SER A 75 3.43 2.72 10.73
CA SER A 75 2.33 1.75 10.52
C SER A 75 1.10 2.36 9.86
N LEU A 76 1.17 3.66 9.52
CA LEU A 76 0.13 4.33 8.74
C LEU A 76 -0.07 3.62 7.40
N MET A 77 -1.31 3.57 6.95
CA MET A 77 -1.71 2.92 5.71
C MET A 77 -2.81 3.71 5.00
N ALA A 78 -2.95 3.47 3.69
CA ALA A 78 -4.03 4.06 2.92
C ALA A 78 -5.40 3.62 3.45
N LYS A 79 -6.41 4.49 3.35
CA LYS A 79 -7.79 4.20 3.78
C LYS A 79 -8.37 2.95 3.11
N ASP A 80 -8.12 2.78 1.82
CA ASP A 80 -8.56 1.60 1.06
C ASP A 80 -7.95 0.31 1.61
N GLN A 81 -6.64 0.31 1.87
CA GLN A 81 -5.96 -0.84 2.48
C GLN A 81 -6.49 -1.15 3.89
N ALA A 82 -6.78 -0.13 4.70
CA ALA A 82 -7.38 -0.32 6.03
C ALA A 82 -8.79 -0.92 5.91
N HIS A 83 -9.58 -0.44 4.94
CA HIS A 83 -10.92 -0.94 4.67
C HIS A 83 -10.91 -2.40 4.17
N GLU A 84 -9.98 -2.74 3.27
CA GLU A 84 -9.78 -4.12 2.80
C GLU A 84 -9.42 -5.07 3.96
N GLN A 85 -8.53 -4.64 4.87
CA GLN A 85 -8.20 -5.42 6.06
C GLN A 85 -9.42 -5.66 6.95
N SER A 86 -10.24 -4.63 7.18
CA SER A 86 -11.47 -4.77 7.97
C SER A 86 -12.48 -5.70 7.30
N ASN A 87 -12.65 -5.59 5.98
CA ASN A 87 -13.54 -6.48 5.22
C ASN A 87 -13.07 -7.94 5.28
N LYS A 88 -11.76 -8.17 5.23
CA LYS A 88 -11.18 -9.51 5.35
C LYS A 88 -11.45 -10.14 6.72
N SER A 89 -11.42 -9.36 7.80
CA SER A 89 -11.73 -9.85 9.15
C SER A 89 -13.20 -10.26 9.30
N LEU A 90 -14.12 -9.62 8.57
CA LEU A 90 -15.55 -9.97 8.57
C LEU A 90 -15.90 -11.14 7.66
N GLN A 91 -15.08 -11.42 6.65
CA GLN A 91 -15.33 -12.50 5.69
C GLN A 91 -14.88 -13.85 6.28
N ALA A 92 -15.73 -14.87 6.14
CA ALA A 92 -15.36 -16.24 6.47
C ALA A 92 -14.32 -16.79 5.48
N HIS A 93 -13.80 -18.01 5.73
CA HIS A 93 -12.77 -18.67 4.93
C HIS A 93 -13.10 -18.81 3.42
N GLY A 94 -14.36 -18.62 3.00
CA GLY A 94 -14.79 -18.62 1.61
C GLY A 94 -14.84 -17.24 0.93
N GLY A 95 -14.40 -16.17 1.60
CA GLY A 95 -14.52 -14.79 1.09
C GLY A 95 -15.97 -14.29 1.08
N ALA A 96 -16.24 -13.26 0.28
CA ALA A 96 -17.57 -12.66 0.10
C ALA A 96 -18.49 -13.43 -0.88
N VAL A 97 -18.28 -14.73 -1.09
CA VAL A 97 -19.08 -15.53 -2.04
C VAL A 97 -20.55 -15.50 -1.63
N GLY A 98 -21.41 -15.03 -2.55
CA GLY A 98 -22.85 -14.85 -2.33
C GLY A 98 -23.25 -13.56 -1.61
N LEU A 99 -22.31 -12.81 -1.01
CA LEU A 99 -22.61 -11.54 -0.33
C LEU A 99 -23.02 -10.45 -1.34
N TYR A 100 -22.28 -10.33 -2.43
CA TYR A 100 -22.55 -9.33 -3.46
C TYR A 100 -23.75 -9.69 -4.36
N GLU A 101 -24.19 -10.94 -4.33
CA GLU A 101 -25.33 -11.44 -5.11
C GLU A 101 -26.67 -11.23 -4.38
N ASN A 102 -26.62 -10.92 -3.08
CA ASN A 102 -27.79 -10.62 -2.27
C ASN A 102 -27.75 -9.17 -1.77
N PRO A 103 -28.52 -8.24 -2.37
CA PRO A 103 -28.55 -6.84 -1.98
C PRO A 103 -28.91 -6.59 -0.50
N GLU A 104 -29.76 -7.41 0.10
CA GLU A 104 -30.14 -7.29 1.51
C GLU A 104 -28.98 -7.67 2.42
N ALA A 105 -28.30 -8.78 2.11
CA ALA A 105 -27.12 -9.22 2.84
C ALA A 105 -25.96 -8.20 2.70
N LEU A 106 -25.77 -7.64 1.51
CA LEU A 106 -24.79 -6.58 1.27
C LEU A 106 -25.12 -5.31 2.06
N THR A 107 -26.38 -4.90 2.09
CA THR A 107 -26.84 -3.73 2.85
C THR A 107 -26.62 -3.94 4.34
N LEU A 108 -26.99 -5.12 4.86
CA LEU A 108 -26.75 -5.47 6.25
C LEU A 108 -25.25 -5.43 6.57
N PHE A 109 -24.41 -6.04 5.72
CA PHE A 109 -22.96 -6.01 5.90
C PHE A 109 -22.38 -4.60 5.90
N MET A 110 -22.83 -3.72 5.01
CA MET A 110 -22.39 -2.32 4.96
C MET A 110 -22.82 -1.53 6.21
N LEU A 111 -23.98 -1.83 6.78
CA LEU A 111 -24.51 -1.16 7.97
C LEU A 111 -23.90 -1.69 9.26
N THR A 112 -23.88 -3.01 9.46
CA THR A 112 -23.51 -3.65 10.72
C THR A 112 -22.06 -4.14 10.75
N GLY A 113 -21.40 -4.27 9.59
CA GLY A 113 -20.01 -4.71 9.50
C GLY A 113 -19.06 -3.88 10.36
N PRO A 114 -19.09 -2.54 10.29
CA PRO A 114 -18.27 -1.68 11.16
C PRO A 114 -18.50 -1.93 12.65
N ASP A 115 -19.76 -2.08 13.07
CA ASP A 115 -20.11 -2.33 14.48
C ASP A 115 -19.63 -3.72 14.94
N CYS A 116 -19.82 -4.74 14.11
CA CYS A 116 -19.31 -6.08 14.38
C CYS A 116 -17.78 -6.09 14.52
N MET A 117 -17.07 -5.38 13.63
CA MET A 117 -15.62 -5.22 13.74
C MET A 117 -15.22 -4.55 15.04
N TRP A 118 -15.92 -3.48 15.42
CA TRP A 118 -15.60 -2.75 16.63
C TRP A 118 -15.78 -3.61 17.89
N ILE A 119 -16.86 -4.40 17.96
CA ILE A 119 -17.11 -5.35 19.06
C ILE A 119 -16.01 -6.41 19.13
N VAL A 120 -15.58 -6.94 17.99
CA VAL A 120 -14.49 -7.94 17.94
C VAL A 120 -13.17 -7.31 18.39
N GLU A 121 -12.83 -6.13 17.89
CA GLU A 121 -11.60 -5.42 18.27
C GLU A 121 -11.58 -5.08 19.78
N GLU A 122 -12.72 -4.68 20.36
CA GLU A 122 -12.86 -4.44 21.80
C GLU A 122 -12.69 -5.75 22.60
N PHE A 123 -13.30 -6.84 22.15
CA PHE A 123 -13.18 -8.15 22.79
C PHE A 123 -11.75 -8.70 22.75
N GLU A 124 -11.05 -8.57 21.61
CA GLU A 124 -9.64 -8.96 21.47
C GLU A 124 -8.74 -8.11 22.37
N ALA A 125 -8.96 -6.80 22.43
CA ALA A 125 -8.16 -5.89 23.26
C ALA A 125 -8.26 -6.20 24.77
N ILE A 126 -9.39 -6.73 25.25
CA ILE A 126 -9.56 -7.17 26.64
C ILE A 126 -8.77 -8.45 26.93
N ASN A 127 -8.67 -9.35 25.94
CA ASN A 127 -8.02 -10.65 26.10
C ASN A 127 -6.51 -10.62 25.82
N ASP A 128 -6.04 -9.68 25.01
CA ASP A 128 -4.63 -9.55 24.69
C ASP A 128 -3.86 -8.82 25.81
N SER A 129 -2.75 -9.44 26.25
CA SER A 129 -1.79 -8.74 27.12
C SER A 129 -1.14 -7.59 26.34
N PRO A 130 -0.93 -6.40 26.93
CA PRO A 130 -0.35 -5.27 26.23
C PRO A 130 1.01 -5.66 25.66
N THR A 131 1.10 -5.71 24.33
CA THR A 131 2.36 -5.98 23.63
C THR A 131 3.25 -4.76 23.80
N SER A 132 4.38 -4.94 24.50
CA SER A 132 5.30 -3.84 24.87
C SER A 132 6.09 -3.24 23.70
N SER A 133 6.02 -3.84 22.52
CA SER A 133 6.82 -3.41 21.38
C SER A 133 6.06 -2.51 20.40
N THR A 134 6.54 -1.28 20.28
CA THR A 134 6.12 -0.30 19.28
C THR A 134 6.94 -0.41 17.98
N THR A 135 7.88 -1.35 17.89
CA THR A 135 8.73 -1.51 16.70
C THR A 135 7.94 -2.10 15.55
N HIS A 136 8.15 -1.56 14.35
CA HIS A 136 7.60 -2.17 13.15
C HIS A 136 8.29 -3.52 12.89
N HIS A 137 7.57 -4.52 12.39
CA HIS A 137 8.17 -5.85 12.16
C HIS A 137 9.34 -5.78 11.16
N GLU A 138 9.31 -4.85 10.20
CA GLU A 138 10.41 -4.58 9.27
C GLU A 138 11.64 -3.91 9.92
N GLU A 139 11.53 -3.39 11.14
CA GLU A 139 12.68 -2.91 11.92
C GLU A 139 13.49 -4.06 12.53
N GLY A 140 12.98 -5.29 12.50
CA GLY A 140 13.67 -6.47 13.03
C GLY A 140 15.01 -6.72 12.35
N HIS A 141 16.05 -6.99 13.15
CA HIS A 141 17.40 -7.27 12.66
C HIS A 141 17.44 -8.38 11.58
N SER A 142 16.64 -9.43 11.75
CA SER A 142 16.54 -10.53 10.79
C SER A 142 16.06 -10.08 9.41
N LEU A 143 15.05 -9.21 9.36
CA LEU A 143 14.52 -8.64 8.12
C LEU A 143 15.52 -7.71 7.46
N GLN A 144 16.23 -6.88 8.22
CA GLN A 144 17.28 -6.01 7.68
C GLN A 144 18.46 -6.80 7.10
N VAL A 145 18.89 -7.87 7.77
CA VAL A 145 19.94 -8.77 7.26
C VAL A 145 19.48 -9.45 5.97
N LYS A 146 18.23 -9.95 5.92
CA LYS A 146 17.68 -10.57 4.72
C LYS A 146 17.59 -9.57 3.56
N PHE A 147 17.04 -8.39 3.80
CA PHE A 147 16.94 -7.33 2.80
C PHE A 147 18.31 -6.95 2.23
N ARG A 148 19.32 -6.78 3.10
CA ARG A 148 20.69 -6.51 2.66
C ARG A 148 21.24 -7.64 1.78
N LYS A 149 21.02 -8.90 2.18
CA LYS A 149 21.46 -10.07 1.40
C LYS A 149 20.81 -10.06 0.01
N ASP A 150 19.50 -9.83 -0.07
CA ASP A 150 18.74 -9.83 -1.31
C ASP A 150 19.21 -8.69 -2.25
N VAL A 151 19.43 -7.48 -1.72
CA VAL A 151 19.97 -6.34 -2.49
C VAL A 151 21.37 -6.64 -3.02
N LEU A 152 22.27 -7.21 -2.21
CA LEU A 152 23.61 -7.58 -2.66
C LEU A 152 23.58 -8.67 -3.73
N SER A 153 22.66 -9.63 -3.60
CA SER A 153 22.44 -10.67 -4.62
C SER A 153 21.98 -10.05 -5.94
N PHE A 154 21.03 -9.13 -5.89
CA PHE A 154 20.55 -8.42 -7.07
C PHE A 154 21.64 -7.59 -7.74
N ILE A 155 22.40 -6.80 -6.98
CA ILE A 155 23.53 -6.00 -7.51
C ILE A 155 24.52 -6.92 -8.25
N LYS A 156 24.88 -8.05 -7.63
CA LYS A 156 25.79 -9.02 -8.26
C LYS A 156 25.25 -9.55 -9.58
N VAL A 157 23.96 -9.85 -9.67
CA VAL A 157 23.32 -10.30 -10.92
C VAL A 157 23.39 -9.21 -11.99
N VAL A 158 23.09 -7.96 -11.62
CA VAL A 158 23.16 -6.81 -12.56
C VAL A 158 24.59 -6.55 -13.02
N GLU A 159 25.58 -6.65 -12.14
CA GLU A 159 27.00 -6.54 -12.50
C GLU A 159 27.45 -7.67 -13.44
N GLN A 160 26.95 -8.90 -13.25
CA GLN A 160 27.27 -10.05 -14.09
C GLN A 160 26.63 -9.98 -15.48
N LEU A 161 25.35 -9.59 -15.56
CA LEU A 161 24.60 -9.51 -16.82
C LEU A 161 24.90 -8.22 -17.60
N GLY A 162 25.52 -7.22 -16.95
CA GLY A 162 25.71 -5.89 -17.53
C GLY A 162 24.40 -5.10 -17.58
N ASN A 163 24.42 -3.91 -18.19
CA ASN A 163 23.22 -3.08 -18.30
C ASN A 163 22.19 -3.77 -19.23
N PRO A 164 21.05 -4.24 -18.69
CA PRO A 164 20.07 -4.98 -19.49
C PRO A 164 19.39 -4.11 -20.56
N PHE A 165 19.43 -2.78 -20.42
CA PHE A 165 18.89 -1.84 -21.41
C PHE A 165 19.84 -1.58 -22.58
N LEU A 166 21.09 -2.05 -22.52
CA LEU A 166 22.05 -1.99 -23.62
C LEU A 166 22.18 -3.34 -24.34
N ALA A 167 21.63 -4.41 -23.77
CA ALA A 167 21.66 -5.73 -24.37
C ALA A 167 20.85 -5.73 -25.68
N THR A 168 21.48 -6.14 -26.78
CA THR A 168 20.84 -6.22 -28.11
C THR A 168 20.31 -7.63 -28.41
N ASN A 169 20.29 -8.48 -27.38
CA ASN A 169 19.98 -9.90 -27.50
C ASN A 169 18.48 -10.06 -27.76
N GLN A 170 18.09 -10.91 -28.72
CA GLN A 170 16.67 -11.19 -29.02
C GLN A 170 15.97 -12.02 -27.93
N GLU A 171 16.75 -12.66 -27.06
CA GLU A 171 16.29 -13.55 -26.01
C GLU A 171 16.00 -12.77 -24.72
N LEU A 172 14.78 -12.90 -24.21
CA LEU A 172 14.38 -12.40 -22.89
C LEU A 172 14.96 -13.31 -21.82
N VAL A 173 15.75 -12.76 -20.89
CA VAL A 173 16.36 -13.54 -19.79
C VAL A 173 15.69 -13.15 -18.47
N VAL A 174 15.23 -14.14 -17.71
CA VAL A 174 14.71 -13.90 -16.36
C VAL A 174 15.89 -13.61 -15.42
N LEU A 175 15.90 -12.42 -14.81
CA LEU A 175 17.05 -11.97 -14.00
C LEU A 175 17.35 -12.86 -12.78
N ASP A 176 16.33 -13.44 -12.15
CA ASP A 176 16.49 -14.25 -10.93
C ASP A 176 17.14 -15.62 -11.22
N ILE A 177 16.72 -16.27 -12.30
CA ILE A 177 17.15 -17.63 -12.67
C ILE A 177 18.16 -17.66 -13.81
N GLN A 178 18.42 -16.51 -14.45
CA GLN A 178 19.29 -16.34 -15.62
C GLN A 178 18.97 -17.28 -16.80
N ASN A 179 17.72 -17.76 -16.88
CA ASN A 179 17.24 -18.58 -17.98
C ASN A 179 16.57 -17.72 -19.05
N VAL A 180 16.69 -18.14 -20.30
CA VAL A 180 15.93 -17.60 -21.42
C VAL A 180 14.46 -17.96 -21.23
N MET A 181 13.57 -16.97 -21.37
CA MET A 181 12.12 -17.15 -21.39
C MET A 181 11.73 -17.82 -22.70
N GLU A 182 10.95 -18.90 -22.62
CA GLU A 182 10.28 -19.52 -23.78
C GLU A 182 9.25 -18.58 -24.41
#